data_AF-A0A2A4VVY2-F1
#
_entry.id   AF-A0A2A4VVY2-F1
#
_cell.length_a   1.000
_cell.length_b   1.000
_cell.length_c   1.000
_cell.angle_alpha   90.00
_cell.angle_beta   90.00
_cell.angle_gamma   90.00
#
_symmetry.space_group_name_H-M   'P 1'
#
loop_
_entity.id
_entity.type
_entity.pdbx_description
1 polymer ?
#
loop_
_entity_poly.entity_id
_entity_poly.type
_entity_poly.pdbx_seq_one_letter_code
_entity_poly.pdbx_strand_id
1 'polypeptide(L)'
;MNKKHFVILVLLLALFGYIFKESQALNLLFHGKETPQVISSPPKALNAVNTEINTQQSQMTIADENRSADENYIVKCELDEDKLNSMYPQKAMEEKFTNMMADLQQAKNLDSQLAYALYSKESFAENNTKNIELLKRVFMAEPTNALAMTSLLQECADLENALCDQNIEKLAIQHHNDNGYLWFLIGNKRIKLQDKAGAISAFNKMISAPYFDEMFADYIDNFMNISGGYNIAPSSLRSIMVFGMAAARKSPSFSALTQFCKTISAEDLASAYLCLDIGKTLENSSKLALFNLIGFAMQENVYQKNKDEKALAALQIRKENSSFIKNYSKAAYNLMIFDEKLHEHWLNTFKNKGETAASKALNKEAVLLSKNKNYYPCNNLF
;
A
#
# COMPACT_ATOMS: atom_id res chain seq x y z
N MET A 1 -18.81 17.91 14.16
CA MET A 1 -18.51 17.27 12.86
C MET A 1 -19.76 17.31 11.99
N ASN A 2 -19.67 17.82 10.74
CA ASN A 2 -20.85 17.99 9.87
C ASN A 2 -21.17 16.66 9.16
N LYS A 3 -22.45 16.25 9.13
CA LYS A 3 -22.94 14.93 8.65
C LYS A 3 -22.38 14.52 7.28
N LYS A 4 -22.07 15.50 6.42
CA LYS A 4 -21.49 15.28 5.08
C LYS A 4 -20.08 14.65 5.07
N HIS A 5 -19.28 14.86 6.12
CA HIS A 5 -17.89 14.37 6.16
C HIS A 5 -17.80 12.92 6.67
N PHE A 6 -18.78 12.49 7.47
CA PHE A 6 -18.91 11.10 7.93
C PHE A 6 -19.27 10.15 6.78
N VAL A 7 -20.11 10.61 5.85
CA VAL A 7 -20.46 9.87 4.63
C VAL A 7 -19.21 9.63 3.76
N ILE A 8 -18.25 10.56 3.73
CA ILE A 8 -17.01 10.41 2.95
C ILE A 8 -16.08 9.37 3.58
N LEU A 9 -15.95 9.34 4.91
CA LEU A 9 -15.14 8.34 5.61
C LEU A 9 -15.74 6.93 5.49
N VAL A 10 -17.07 6.81 5.62
CA VAL A 10 -17.80 5.55 5.40
C VAL A 10 -17.73 5.13 3.94
N LEU A 11 -17.78 6.08 2.99
CA LEU A 11 -17.53 5.79 1.57
C LEU A 11 -16.10 5.36 1.33
N LEU A 12 -15.09 5.89 2.03
CA LEU A 12 -13.69 5.48 1.88
C LEU A 12 -13.42 4.08 2.46
N LEU A 13 -14.04 3.72 3.59
CA LEU A 13 -13.97 2.37 4.16
C LEU A 13 -14.78 1.36 3.33
N ALA A 14 -15.95 1.77 2.81
CA ALA A 14 -16.72 0.98 1.85
C ALA A 14 -16.01 0.88 0.50
N LEU A 15 -15.30 1.92 0.03
CA LEU A 15 -14.42 1.88 -1.14
C LEU A 15 -13.22 0.99 -0.87
N PHE A 16 -12.68 0.91 0.34
CA PHE A 16 -11.61 -0.05 0.66
C PHE A 16 -12.13 -1.50 0.56
N GLY A 17 -13.34 -1.75 1.08
CA GLY A 17 -14.04 -3.02 0.90
C GLY A 17 -14.43 -3.30 -0.56
N TYR A 18 -14.79 -2.26 -1.34
CA TYR A 18 -15.21 -2.36 -2.74
C TYR A 18 -14.04 -2.48 -3.70
N ILE A 19 -12.91 -1.79 -3.48
CA ILE A 19 -11.65 -1.92 -4.23
C ILE A 19 -11.07 -3.34 -4.06
N PHE A 20 -11.31 -3.98 -2.90
CA PHE A 20 -10.95 -5.38 -2.67
C PHE A 20 -11.99 -6.40 -3.16
N LYS A 21 -13.28 -6.04 -3.22
CA LYS A 21 -14.35 -6.92 -3.73
C LYS A 21 -14.57 -6.79 -5.24
N GLU A 22 -14.09 -5.70 -5.81
CA GLU A 22 -14.17 -5.28 -7.21
C GLU A 22 -12.92 -4.46 -7.56
N SER A 23 -11.86 -5.13 -7.98
CA SER A 23 -10.72 -4.50 -8.66
C SER A 23 -11.11 -4.01 -10.06
N GLN A 24 -12.13 -3.16 -10.18
CA GLN A 24 -12.50 -2.50 -11.43
C GLN A 24 -11.46 -1.46 -11.91
N ALA A 25 -10.49 -1.09 -11.05
CA ALA A 25 -9.31 -0.34 -11.49
C ALA A 25 -8.47 -1.12 -12.54
N LEU A 26 -8.57 -2.46 -12.56
CA LEU A 26 -8.02 -3.29 -13.63
C LEU A 26 -8.95 -3.34 -14.87
N ASN A 27 -10.27 -3.22 -14.70
CA ASN A 27 -11.22 -3.26 -15.82
C ASN A 27 -11.15 -2.02 -16.73
N LEU A 28 -10.69 -0.87 -16.23
CA LEU A 28 -10.42 0.31 -17.06
C LEU A 28 -9.17 0.15 -17.95
N LEU A 29 -8.25 -0.76 -17.60
CA LEU A 29 -7.11 -1.13 -18.45
C LEU A 29 -7.42 -2.32 -19.36
N PHE A 30 -8.41 -3.14 -18.99
CA PHE A 30 -8.75 -4.37 -19.68
C PHE A 30 -10.27 -4.59 -19.63
N HIS A 31 -11.03 -4.18 -20.65
CA HIS A 31 -12.10 -5.02 -21.23
C HIS A 31 -12.72 -4.43 -22.50
N GLY A 32 -12.66 -5.25 -23.56
CA GLY A 32 -13.72 -5.33 -24.56
C GLY A 32 -14.94 -6.03 -23.96
N LYS A 33 -16.10 -5.68 -24.52
CA LYS A 33 -17.46 -6.01 -24.07
C LYS A 33 -17.71 -7.50 -23.81
N GLU A 34 -18.49 -7.82 -22.79
CA GLU A 34 -19.73 -8.62 -22.91
C GLU A 34 -20.64 -8.54 -21.67
N THR A 35 -21.94 -8.73 -21.91
CA THR A 35 -23.10 -8.46 -21.04
C THR A 35 -23.54 -9.65 -20.16
N PRO A 36 -24.37 -9.41 -19.12
CA PRO A 36 -24.60 -10.36 -18.01
C PRO A 36 -25.82 -11.27 -18.20
N GLN A 37 -25.83 -12.42 -17.51
CA GLN A 37 -27.06 -13.15 -17.22
C GLN A 37 -27.26 -13.40 -15.72
N VAL A 38 -28.48 -13.07 -15.31
CA VAL A 38 -29.14 -13.18 -14.02
C VAL A 38 -29.88 -14.52 -13.94
N ILE A 39 -29.81 -15.25 -12.82
CA ILE A 39 -30.90 -16.14 -12.39
C ILE A 39 -31.07 -16.08 -10.85
N SER A 40 -32.31 -15.77 -10.46
CA SER A 40 -32.98 -15.71 -9.16
C SER A 40 -33.39 -17.13 -8.67
N SER A 41 -33.45 -17.54 -7.40
CA SER A 41 -34.40 -17.17 -6.31
C SER A 41 -34.35 -18.25 -5.18
N PRO A 42 -34.94 -18.03 -3.98
CA PRO A 42 -34.73 -18.75 -2.71
C PRO A 42 -35.92 -19.71 -2.38
N PRO A 43 -36.31 -20.08 -1.12
CA PRO A 43 -35.67 -20.07 0.22
C PRO A 43 -35.84 -21.42 0.98
N LYS A 44 -35.33 -21.53 2.22
CA LYS A 44 -36.10 -22.12 3.35
C LYS A 44 -35.43 -21.89 4.72
N ALA A 45 -36.22 -21.33 5.63
CA ALA A 45 -35.93 -21.17 7.04
C ALA A 45 -36.22 -22.48 7.81
N LEU A 46 -35.47 -22.74 8.88
CA LEU A 46 -36.01 -23.41 10.07
C LEU A 46 -35.14 -23.14 11.32
N ASN A 47 -35.78 -22.54 12.31
CA ASN A 47 -35.65 -22.70 13.77
C ASN A 47 -34.27 -22.59 14.45
N ALA A 48 -34.05 -21.42 15.07
CA ALA A 48 -33.23 -21.27 16.25
C ALA A 48 -34.06 -21.60 17.50
N VAL A 49 -33.50 -22.37 18.45
CA VAL A 49 -33.61 -22.21 19.92
C VAL A 49 -32.64 -23.20 20.59
N ASN A 50 -31.79 -22.66 21.47
CA ASN A 50 -30.98 -23.32 22.51
C ASN A 50 -29.72 -24.13 22.14
N THR A 51 -28.62 -23.44 21.80
CA THR A 51 -27.27 -23.99 21.98
C THR A 51 -26.23 -22.87 22.12
N GLU A 52 -25.99 -22.37 23.34
CA GLU A 52 -24.88 -21.43 23.59
C GLU A 52 -23.81 -21.98 24.53
N ILE A 53 -24.02 -23.11 25.20
CA ILE A 53 -23.03 -23.70 26.13
C ILE A 53 -22.29 -24.91 25.53
N ASN A 54 -22.92 -25.68 24.63
CA ASN A 54 -22.27 -26.81 23.93
C ASN A 54 -21.48 -26.40 22.67
N THR A 55 -21.62 -25.16 22.22
CA THR A 55 -21.09 -24.71 20.91
C THR A 55 -19.60 -24.42 20.97
N GLN A 56 -19.08 -23.89 22.09
CA GLN A 56 -17.65 -23.63 22.27
C GLN A 56 -16.82 -24.92 22.38
N GLN A 57 -17.33 -25.91 23.12
CA GLN A 57 -16.64 -27.19 23.30
C GLN A 57 -16.68 -28.05 22.02
N SER A 58 -17.78 -27.99 21.26
CA SER A 58 -17.90 -28.68 19.96
C SER A 58 -17.14 -27.97 18.83
N GLN A 59 -16.98 -26.64 18.89
CA GLN A 59 -16.14 -25.89 17.94
C GLN A 59 -14.65 -26.15 18.15
N MET A 60 -14.19 -26.36 19.40
CA MET A 60 -12.80 -26.75 19.68
C MET A 60 -12.46 -28.14 19.11
N THR A 61 -13.34 -29.12 19.23
CA THR A 61 -13.11 -30.48 18.68
C THR A 61 -13.14 -30.52 17.15
N ILE A 62 -14.04 -29.77 16.50
CA ILE A 62 -14.11 -29.68 15.02
C ILE A 62 -12.93 -28.86 14.44
N ALA A 63 -12.45 -27.85 15.18
CA ALA A 63 -11.26 -27.10 14.80
C ALA A 63 -9.98 -27.95 14.90
N ASP A 64 -9.87 -28.82 15.91
CA ASP A 64 -8.73 -29.71 16.08
C ASP A 64 -8.66 -30.85 15.04
N GLU A 65 -9.80 -31.36 14.56
CA GLU A 65 -9.84 -32.33 13.45
C GLU A 65 -9.43 -31.70 12.11
N ASN A 66 -9.90 -30.48 11.82
CA ASN A 66 -9.53 -29.77 10.59
C ASN A 66 -8.08 -29.25 10.58
N ARG A 67 -7.52 -28.88 11.75
CA ARG A 67 -6.10 -28.50 11.92
C ARG A 67 -5.12 -29.59 11.48
N SER A 68 -5.55 -30.85 11.55
CA SER A 68 -4.71 -32.02 11.27
C SER A 68 -4.78 -32.49 9.81
N ALA A 69 -5.78 -32.07 9.03
CA ALA A 69 -6.08 -32.66 7.72
C ALA A 69 -5.65 -31.80 6.52
N ASP A 70 -5.57 -30.48 6.66
CA ASP A 70 -5.17 -29.57 5.58
C ASP A 70 -3.78 -28.97 5.85
N GLU A 71 -2.82 -29.29 4.98
CA GLU A 71 -1.43 -28.80 5.08
C GLU A 71 -1.31 -27.27 5.00
N ASN A 72 -2.31 -26.60 4.42
CA ASN A 72 -2.40 -25.15 4.24
C ASN A 72 -3.42 -24.50 5.18
N TYR A 73 -3.89 -25.21 6.20
CA TYR A 73 -4.84 -24.67 7.17
C TYR A 73 -4.26 -23.43 7.87
N ILE A 74 -5.08 -22.38 7.97
CA ILE A 74 -4.82 -21.19 8.76
C ILE A 74 -5.99 -20.97 9.71
N VAL A 75 -5.69 -20.77 11.00
CA VAL A 75 -6.68 -20.39 12.01
C VAL A 75 -7.40 -19.13 11.55
N LYS A 76 -8.72 -19.22 11.43
CA LYS A 76 -9.55 -18.09 11.03
C LYS A 76 -9.94 -17.29 12.25
N CYS A 77 -9.39 -16.09 12.37
CA CYS A 77 -9.92 -15.07 13.27
C CYS A 77 -10.87 -14.17 12.47
N GLU A 78 -12.11 -14.07 12.93
CA GLU A 78 -13.09 -13.15 12.36
C GLU A 78 -13.05 -11.84 13.15
N LEU A 79 -12.99 -10.72 12.42
CA LEU A 79 -13.19 -9.41 13.00
C LEU A 79 -14.68 -9.20 13.19
N ASP A 80 -15.13 -9.21 14.43
CA ASP A 80 -16.47 -8.80 14.80
C ASP A 80 -16.46 -7.27 14.98
N GLU A 81 -17.05 -6.56 14.02
CA GLU A 81 -17.09 -5.09 14.02
C GLU A 81 -17.84 -4.53 15.23
N ASP A 82 -18.92 -5.19 15.67
CA ASP A 82 -19.71 -4.73 16.81
C ASP A 82 -18.92 -4.91 18.12
N LYS A 83 -18.27 -6.08 18.27
CA LYS A 83 -17.37 -6.33 19.40
C LYS A 83 -16.21 -5.35 19.41
N LEU A 84 -15.60 -5.11 18.25
CA LEU A 84 -14.51 -4.15 18.10
C LEU A 84 -14.94 -2.73 18.48
N ASN A 85 -16.08 -2.27 17.97
CA ASN A 85 -16.65 -0.96 18.28
C ASN A 85 -17.04 -0.82 19.75
N SER A 86 -17.48 -1.90 20.40
CA SER A 86 -17.80 -1.89 21.83
C SER A 86 -16.57 -1.72 22.73
N MET A 87 -15.44 -2.35 22.34
CA MET A 87 -14.18 -2.33 23.11
C MET A 87 -13.35 -1.08 22.83
N TYR A 88 -13.36 -0.65 21.58
CA TYR A 88 -12.66 0.54 21.11
C TYR A 88 -13.67 1.47 20.46
N PRO A 89 -14.48 2.20 21.27
CA PRO A 89 -15.43 3.15 20.74
C PRO A 89 -14.72 4.11 19.79
N GLN A 90 -15.19 4.15 18.55
CA GLN A 90 -14.59 4.96 17.48
C GLN A 90 -14.28 6.39 17.96
N LYS A 91 -15.23 7.01 18.68
CA LYS A 91 -15.08 8.36 19.23
C LYS A 91 -13.89 8.50 20.19
N ALA A 92 -13.65 7.50 21.04
CA ALA A 92 -12.53 7.53 21.99
C ALA A 92 -11.19 7.40 21.27
N MET A 93 -11.13 6.55 20.23
CA MET A 93 -9.94 6.41 19.38
C MET A 93 -9.68 7.69 18.57
N GLU A 94 -10.73 8.30 18.01
CA GLU A 94 -10.66 9.58 17.31
C GLU A 94 -10.15 10.70 18.23
N GLU A 95 -10.61 10.75 19.48
CA GLU A 95 -10.15 11.72 20.47
C GLU A 95 -8.66 11.53 20.79
N LYS A 96 -8.22 10.29 21.06
CA LYS A 96 -6.81 9.99 21.28
C LYS A 96 -5.95 10.34 20.07
N PHE A 97 -6.40 10.02 18.86
CA PHE A 97 -5.72 10.37 17.63
C PHE A 97 -5.64 11.89 17.44
N THR A 98 -6.71 12.62 17.75
CA THR A 98 -6.76 14.08 17.70
C THR A 98 -5.76 14.70 18.68
N ASN A 99 -5.70 14.18 19.91
CA ASN A 99 -4.74 14.63 20.92
C ASN A 99 -3.30 14.35 20.46
N MET A 100 -3.03 13.15 19.93
CA MET A 100 -1.73 12.82 19.34
C MET A 100 -1.35 13.82 18.24
N MET A 101 -2.25 14.12 17.31
CA MET A 101 -1.98 15.09 16.24
C MET A 101 -1.73 16.51 16.79
N ALA A 102 -2.47 16.93 17.82
CA ALA A 102 -2.28 18.23 18.46
C ALA A 102 -0.91 18.34 19.16
N ASP A 103 -0.48 17.27 19.84
CA ASP A 103 0.82 17.21 20.50
C ASP A 103 1.97 17.23 19.48
N LEU A 104 1.85 16.44 18.40
CA LEU A 104 2.84 16.41 17.32
C LEU A 104 2.93 17.77 16.59
N GLN A 105 1.80 18.47 16.41
CA GLN A 105 1.77 19.80 15.80
C GLN A 105 2.53 20.85 16.64
N GLN A 106 2.43 20.76 17.96
CA GLN A 106 3.06 21.70 18.89
C GLN A 106 4.52 21.36 19.20
N ALA A 107 4.92 20.12 18.92
CA ALA A 107 6.27 19.64 19.16
C ALA A 107 7.32 20.41 18.34
N LYS A 108 8.48 20.64 18.96
CA LYS A 108 9.60 21.36 18.35
C LYS A 108 10.63 20.45 17.67
N ASN A 109 10.60 19.15 17.96
CA ASN A 109 11.52 18.19 17.37
C ASN A 109 11.08 17.81 15.94
N LEU A 110 12.06 17.49 15.09
CA LEU A 110 11.84 17.24 13.67
C LEU A 110 11.04 15.96 13.43
N ASP A 111 11.24 14.91 14.22
CA ASP A 111 10.48 13.65 14.09
C ASP A 111 8.98 13.85 14.29
N SER A 112 8.59 14.64 15.28
CA SER A 112 7.17 14.94 15.55
C SER A 112 6.58 15.85 14.47
N GLN A 113 7.36 16.80 13.95
CA GLN A 113 6.96 17.63 12.83
C GLN A 113 6.77 16.82 11.56
N LEU A 114 7.68 15.86 11.29
CA LEU A 114 7.55 14.91 10.20
C LEU A 114 6.28 14.08 10.40
N ALA A 115 6.10 13.45 11.55
CA ALA A 115 4.91 12.66 11.88
C ALA A 115 3.61 13.43 11.61
N TYR A 116 3.52 14.67 12.09
CA TYR A 116 2.37 15.54 11.83
C TYR A 116 2.19 15.79 10.32
N ALA A 117 3.28 16.06 9.60
CA ALA A 117 3.23 16.28 8.15
C ALA A 117 2.82 15.03 7.35
N LEU A 118 3.06 13.83 7.89
CA LEU A 118 2.74 12.57 7.23
C LEU A 118 1.31 12.10 7.52
N TYR A 119 0.81 12.30 8.75
CA TYR A 119 -0.40 11.63 9.22
C TYR A 119 -1.54 12.54 9.66
N SER A 120 -1.33 13.87 9.71
CA SER A 120 -2.41 14.80 9.99
C SER A 120 -3.50 14.72 8.93
N LYS A 121 -4.74 15.07 9.28
CA LYS A 121 -5.83 15.11 8.30
C LYS A 121 -5.50 16.06 7.15
N GLU A 122 -4.82 17.14 7.48
CA GLU A 122 -4.35 18.15 6.56
C GLU A 122 -3.34 17.58 5.54
N SER A 123 -2.55 16.56 5.87
CA SER A 123 -1.57 15.98 4.93
C SER A 123 -2.23 15.34 3.70
N PHE A 124 -3.49 14.93 3.81
CA PHE A 124 -4.27 14.33 2.72
C PHE A 124 -5.06 15.36 1.90
N ALA A 125 -5.02 16.65 2.26
CA ALA A 125 -5.70 17.69 1.51
C ALA A 125 -4.89 18.08 0.26
N GLU A 126 -5.56 18.17 -0.89
CA GLU A 126 -4.94 18.63 -2.13
C GLU A 126 -4.33 20.02 -1.95
N ASN A 127 -3.13 20.22 -2.50
CA ASN A 127 -2.43 21.51 -2.57
C ASN A 127 -2.19 22.16 -1.19
N ASN A 128 -2.01 21.36 -0.14
CA ASN A 128 -1.74 21.86 1.20
C ASN A 128 -0.34 22.46 1.33
N THR A 129 -0.28 23.76 1.08
CA THR A 129 0.95 24.57 1.14
C THR A 129 1.61 24.51 2.52
N LYS A 130 0.83 24.48 3.63
CA LYS A 130 1.40 24.38 4.99
C LYS A 130 2.11 23.05 5.22
N ASN A 131 1.56 21.96 4.66
CA ASN A 131 2.20 20.65 4.74
C ASN A 131 3.53 20.64 3.95
N ILE A 132 3.53 21.23 2.75
CA ILE A 132 4.74 21.35 1.92
C ILE A 132 5.81 22.17 2.64
N GLU A 133 5.44 23.29 3.28
CA GLU A 133 6.38 24.10 4.09
C GLU A 133 6.99 23.29 5.26
N LEU A 134 6.18 22.48 5.92
CA LEU A 134 6.63 21.64 7.03
C LEU A 134 7.58 20.54 6.55
N LEU A 135 7.21 19.81 5.50
CA LEU A 135 8.06 18.79 4.87
C LEU A 135 9.37 19.41 4.37
N LYS A 136 9.31 20.59 3.74
CA LYS A 136 10.48 21.34 3.30
C LYS A 136 11.38 21.70 4.47
N ARG A 137 10.82 22.22 5.57
CA ARG A 137 11.60 22.55 6.77
C ARG A 137 12.31 21.32 7.33
N VAL A 138 11.61 20.20 7.49
CA VAL A 138 12.18 18.95 8.00
C VAL A 138 13.29 18.47 7.08
N PHE A 139 13.04 18.38 5.77
CA PHE A 139 14.03 17.92 4.81
C PHE A 139 15.26 18.83 4.72
N MET A 140 15.09 20.15 4.79
CA MET A 140 16.21 21.09 4.79
C MET A 140 17.07 20.99 6.07
N ALA A 141 16.46 20.63 7.20
CA ALA A 141 17.17 20.42 8.47
C ALA A 141 17.87 19.05 8.52
N GLU A 142 17.27 18.02 7.92
CA GLU A 142 17.82 16.67 7.83
C GLU A 142 17.76 16.12 6.40
N PRO A 143 18.70 16.53 5.52
CA PRO A 143 18.68 16.13 4.10
C PRO A 143 18.85 14.62 3.87
N THR A 144 19.34 13.87 4.86
CA THR A 144 19.47 12.41 4.81
C THR A 144 18.18 11.68 5.18
N ASN A 145 17.13 12.38 5.63
CA ASN A 145 15.84 11.77 5.97
C ASN A 145 15.05 11.43 4.70
N ALA A 146 15.10 10.17 4.28
CA ALA A 146 14.47 9.70 3.04
C ALA A 146 12.93 9.80 3.06
N LEU A 147 12.28 9.67 4.22
CA LEU A 147 10.83 9.83 4.37
C LEU A 147 10.41 11.28 4.09
N ALA A 148 11.10 12.25 4.70
CA ALA A 148 10.84 13.67 4.49
C ALA A 148 11.08 14.07 3.03
N MET A 149 12.21 13.64 2.45
CA MET A 149 12.56 13.85 1.04
C MET A 149 11.48 13.31 0.10
N THR A 150 11.13 12.03 0.27
CA THR A 150 10.19 11.34 -0.61
C THR A 150 8.81 11.98 -0.53
N SER A 151 8.33 12.28 0.69
CA SER A 151 7.04 12.95 0.90
C SER A 151 7.00 14.31 0.23
N LEU A 152 8.06 15.12 0.41
CA LEU A 152 8.14 16.45 -0.19
C LEU A 152 8.13 16.39 -1.72
N LEU A 153 8.90 15.48 -2.31
CA LEU A 153 8.94 15.32 -3.76
C LEU A 153 7.64 14.79 -4.33
N GLN A 154 6.94 13.89 -3.63
CA GLN A 154 5.60 13.44 -4.01
C GLN A 154 4.60 14.61 -4.04
N GLU A 155 4.63 15.48 -3.03
CA GLU A 155 3.77 16.67 -3.04
C GLU A 155 4.12 17.61 -4.19
N CYS A 156 5.42 17.80 -4.43
CA CYS A 156 5.96 18.66 -5.48
C CYS A 156 5.88 18.08 -6.90
N ALA A 157 5.55 16.81 -7.08
CA ALA A 157 5.47 16.18 -8.40
C ALA A 157 4.28 16.71 -9.22
N ASP A 158 3.22 17.18 -8.54
CA ASP A 158 1.95 17.56 -9.18
C ASP A 158 1.67 19.06 -9.15
N LEU A 159 2.57 19.85 -8.55
CA LEU A 159 2.32 21.25 -8.24
C LEU A 159 3.34 22.18 -8.90
N GLU A 160 2.84 23.13 -9.68
CA GLU A 160 3.56 24.37 -9.97
C GLU A 160 3.48 25.28 -8.73
N ASN A 161 4.23 24.94 -7.69
CA ASN A 161 4.31 25.72 -6.46
C ASN A 161 5.72 26.29 -6.31
N ALA A 162 5.84 27.58 -6.00
CA ALA A 162 7.11 28.25 -5.74
C ALA A 162 7.93 27.59 -4.60
N LEU A 163 7.25 26.88 -3.68
CA LEU A 163 7.91 26.10 -2.64
C LEU A 163 8.64 24.88 -3.17
N CYS A 164 8.23 24.35 -4.33
CA CYS A 164 8.77 23.17 -5.00
C CYS A 164 9.89 23.52 -5.99
N ASP A 165 10.81 24.36 -5.52
CA ASP A 165 11.92 24.90 -6.29
C ASP A 165 12.99 23.85 -6.65
N GLN A 166 13.91 24.24 -7.55
CA GLN A 166 14.99 23.37 -8.00
C GLN A 166 16.04 23.04 -6.93
N ASN A 167 16.12 23.80 -5.83
CA ASN A 167 17.08 23.51 -4.76
C ASN A 167 16.68 22.26 -4.00
N ILE A 168 15.38 22.00 -3.84
CA ILE A 168 14.89 20.75 -3.23
C ILE A 168 15.35 19.54 -4.06
N GLU A 169 15.18 19.59 -5.38
CA GLU A 169 15.61 18.50 -6.26
C GLU A 169 17.13 18.31 -6.21
N LYS A 170 17.91 19.40 -6.27
CA LYS A 170 19.37 19.34 -6.16
C LYS A 170 19.83 18.70 -4.85
N LEU A 171 19.21 19.09 -3.74
CA LEU A 171 19.53 18.54 -2.42
C LEU A 171 19.13 17.06 -2.32
N ALA A 172 17.96 16.67 -2.85
CA ALA A 172 17.55 15.28 -2.91
C ALA A 172 18.52 14.43 -3.73
N ILE A 173 18.94 14.91 -4.91
CA ILE A 173 19.97 14.25 -5.73
C ILE A 173 21.29 14.15 -4.97
N GLN A 174 21.70 15.18 -4.23
CA GLN A 174 22.96 15.13 -3.48
C GLN A 174 22.98 14.02 -2.42
N HIS A 175 21.85 13.75 -1.77
CA HIS A 175 21.78 12.83 -0.63
C HIS A 175 21.18 11.45 -0.94
N HIS A 176 20.43 11.29 -2.03
CA HIS A 176 19.63 10.08 -2.33
C HIS A 176 19.71 9.65 -3.80
N ASN A 177 20.80 9.98 -4.53
CA ASN A 177 20.94 9.68 -5.96
C ASN A 177 20.98 8.17 -6.31
N ASP A 178 21.18 7.31 -5.32
CA ASP A 178 21.25 5.86 -5.45
C ASP A 178 19.87 5.18 -5.32
N ASN A 179 18.84 5.91 -4.88
CA ASN A 179 17.47 5.43 -4.89
C ASN A 179 16.78 5.73 -6.24
N GLY A 180 16.44 4.69 -6.99
CA GLY A 180 15.71 4.80 -8.26
C GLY A 180 14.33 5.47 -8.11
N TYR A 181 13.71 5.41 -6.93
CA TYR A 181 12.41 6.06 -6.69
C TYR A 181 12.51 7.58 -6.71
N LEU A 182 13.63 8.17 -6.25
CA LEU A 182 13.88 9.61 -6.40
C LEU A 182 13.79 10.02 -7.88
N TRP A 183 14.53 9.29 -8.73
CA TRP A 183 14.59 9.56 -10.16
C TRP A 183 13.25 9.31 -10.85
N PHE A 184 12.48 8.34 -10.37
CA PHE A 184 11.11 8.14 -10.81
C PHE A 184 10.22 9.36 -10.53
N LEU A 185 10.28 9.93 -9.31
CA LEU A 185 9.52 11.14 -8.97
C LEU A 185 9.94 12.34 -9.82
N ILE A 186 11.26 12.55 -10.01
CA ILE A 186 11.79 13.61 -10.87
C ILE A 186 11.32 13.42 -12.32
N GLY A 187 11.40 12.20 -12.86
CA GLY A 187 10.97 11.89 -14.23
C GLY A 187 9.50 12.20 -14.46
N ASN A 188 8.62 11.81 -13.52
CA ASN A 188 7.20 12.13 -13.57
C ASN A 188 6.95 13.65 -13.52
N LYS A 189 7.65 14.38 -12.66
CA LYS A 189 7.55 15.85 -12.61
C LYS A 189 7.98 16.48 -13.94
N ARG A 190 9.08 16.02 -14.55
CA ARG A 190 9.56 16.52 -15.85
C ARG A 190 8.59 16.23 -16.99
N ILE A 191 7.92 15.05 -17.01
CA ILE A 191 6.85 14.77 -17.98
C ILE A 191 5.75 15.84 -17.88
N LYS A 192 5.31 16.16 -16.66
CA LYS A 192 4.24 17.15 -16.44
C LYS A 192 4.63 18.56 -16.88
N LEU A 193 5.90 18.93 -16.67
CA LEU A 193 6.48 20.18 -17.16
C LEU A 193 6.80 20.17 -18.67
N GLN A 194 6.41 19.11 -19.40
CA GLN A 194 6.70 18.92 -20.82
C GLN A 194 8.21 18.90 -21.15
N ASP A 195 9.08 18.67 -20.16
CA ASP A 195 10.51 18.53 -20.32
C ASP A 195 10.85 17.06 -20.67
N LYS A 196 10.65 16.69 -21.94
CA LYS A 196 10.94 15.34 -22.45
C LYS A 196 12.40 14.94 -22.20
N ALA A 197 13.35 15.83 -22.42
CA ALA A 197 14.77 15.54 -22.27
C ALA A 197 15.14 15.27 -20.80
N GLY A 198 14.66 16.11 -19.88
CA GLY A 198 14.84 15.92 -18.45
C GLY A 198 14.17 14.64 -17.93
N ALA A 199 12.97 14.31 -18.45
CA ALA A 199 12.28 13.07 -18.11
C ALA A 199 13.10 11.84 -18.53
N ILE A 200 13.58 11.80 -19.79
CA ILE A 200 14.43 10.71 -20.30
C ILE A 200 15.70 10.58 -19.45
N SER A 201 16.37 11.69 -19.15
CA SER A 201 17.57 11.68 -18.31
C SER A 201 17.28 11.11 -16.91
N ALA A 202 16.17 11.50 -16.30
CA ALA A 202 15.77 10.99 -14.98
C ALA A 202 15.46 9.49 -15.02
N PHE A 203 14.71 9.01 -16.00
CA PHE A 203 14.41 7.58 -16.10
C PHE A 203 15.64 6.72 -16.40
N ASN A 204 16.60 7.21 -17.17
CA ASN A 204 17.89 6.51 -17.33
C ASN A 204 18.64 6.40 -15.99
N LYS A 205 18.57 7.44 -15.14
CA LYS A 205 19.13 7.38 -13.78
C LYS A 205 18.37 6.41 -12.89
N MET A 206 17.03 6.37 -12.98
CA MET A 206 16.20 5.37 -12.29
C MET A 206 16.61 3.95 -12.68
N ILE A 207 16.75 3.66 -13.97
CA ILE A 207 17.12 2.32 -14.47
C ILE A 207 18.52 1.90 -13.97
N SER A 208 19.43 2.86 -13.82
CA SER A 208 20.82 2.62 -13.41
C SER A 208 21.03 2.65 -11.89
N ALA A 209 19.98 2.92 -11.10
CA ALA A 209 20.09 3.10 -9.67
C ALA A 209 20.37 1.75 -8.95
N PRO A 210 21.25 1.73 -7.93
CA PRO A 210 21.55 0.50 -7.17
C PRO A 210 20.35 -0.15 -6.47
N TYR A 211 19.36 0.65 -6.06
CA TYR A 211 18.13 0.14 -5.44
C TYR A 211 16.93 1.00 -5.80
N PHE A 212 15.72 0.51 -5.53
CA PHE A 212 14.48 1.24 -5.71
C PHE A 212 13.62 1.05 -4.46
N ASP A 213 13.37 2.14 -3.73
CA ASP A 213 12.62 2.08 -2.48
C ASP A 213 11.64 3.26 -2.37
N GLU A 214 10.36 2.92 -2.33
CA GLU A 214 9.23 3.84 -2.25
C GLU A 214 8.97 4.36 -0.83
N MET A 215 9.74 3.88 0.15
CA MET A 215 9.62 4.21 1.58
C MET A 215 8.29 3.77 2.21
N PHE A 216 7.52 2.89 1.56
CA PHE A 216 6.19 2.50 2.04
C PHE A 216 6.23 1.76 3.37
N ALA A 217 7.17 0.82 3.52
CA ALA A 217 7.37 0.11 4.78
C ALA A 217 7.86 1.06 5.89
N ASP A 218 8.69 2.04 5.55
CA ASP A 218 9.17 3.06 6.49
C ASP A 218 8.04 3.99 6.96
N TYR A 219 7.05 4.30 6.12
CA TYR A 219 5.83 4.99 6.56
C TYR A 219 5.04 4.16 7.57
N ILE A 220 4.97 2.84 7.37
CA ILE A 220 4.26 1.95 8.29
C ILE A 220 4.99 1.92 9.63
N ASP A 221 6.29 1.65 9.60
CA ASP A 221 7.19 1.58 10.75
C ASP A 221 7.15 2.90 11.56
N ASN A 222 7.30 4.04 10.90
CA ASN A 222 7.27 5.35 11.54
C ASN A 222 5.95 5.59 12.31
N PHE A 223 4.80 5.36 11.68
CA PHE A 223 3.51 5.52 12.36
C PHE A 223 3.36 4.57 13.54
N MET A 224 3.74 3.29 13.38
CA MET A 224 3.62 2.29 14.44
C MET A 224 4.49 2.66 15.64
N ASN A 225 5.67 3.22 15.42
CA ASN A 225 6.53 3.70 16.50
C ASN A 225 5.92 4.91 17.23
N ILE A 226 5.47 5.93 16.47
CA ILE A 226 4.90 7.15 17.06
C ILE A 226 3.60 6.84 17.80
N SER A 227 2.65 6.19 17.14
CA SER A 227 1.32 5.89 17.71
C SER A 227 1.39 4.97 18.93
N GLY A 228 2.47 4.19 19.07
CA GLY A 228 2.71 3.32 20.22
C GLY A 228 2.96 4.11 21.49
N GLY A 229 3.70 5.21 21.39
CA GLY A 229 3.95 6.13 22.50
C GLY A 229 2.69 6.82 23.04
N TYR A 230 1.65 6.96 22.20
CA TYR A 230 0.39 7.60 22.57
C TYR A 230 -0.71 6.61 22.98
N ASN A 231 -0.47 5.30 22.82
CA ASN A 231 -1.45 4.24 23.12
C ASN A 231 -2.86 4.55 22.55
N ILE A 232 -2.90 4.99 21.28
CA ILE A 232 -4.15 5.38 20.61
C ILE A 232 -5.09 4.19 20.43
N ALA A 233 -4.52 3.01 20.24
CA ALA A 233 -5.20 1.73 20.08
C ALA A 233 -4.19 0.57 20.28
N PRO A 234 -4.64 -0.68 20.45
CA PRO A 234 -3.77 -1.86 20.38
C PRO A 234 -3.01 -1.94 19.05
N SER A 235 -1.88 -2.64 19.05
CA SER A 235 -1.01 -2.80 17.87
C SER A 235 -1.80 -3.22 16.62
N SER A 236 -2.70 -4.20 16.76
CA SER A 236 -3.67 -4.66 15.76
C SER A 236 -4.35 -3.54 14.97
N LEU A 237 -4.94 -2.60 15.70
CA LEU A 237 -5.78 -1.56 15.13
C LEU A 237 -4.91 -0.44 14.59
N ARG A 238 -3.78 -0.16 15.24
CA ARG A 238 -2.79 0.77 14.70
C ARG A 238 -2.25 0.30 13.36
N SER A 239 -2.04 -1.01 13.18
CA SER A 239 -1.69 -1.60 11.89
C SER A 239 -2.78 -1.34 10.83
N ILE A 240 -4.06 -1.58 11.14
CA ILE A 240 -5.16 -1.27 10.19
C ILE A 240 -5.19 0.23 9.85
N MET A 241 -5.06 1.09 10.86
CA MET A 241 -5.05 2.54 10.68
C MET A 241 -3.93 2.99 9.76
N VAL A 242 -2.70 2.49 9.97
CA VAL A 242 -1.55 2.90 9.16
C VAL A 242 -1.63 2.39 7.73
N PHE A 243 -2.18 1.20 7.49
CA PHE A 243 -2.44 0.75 6.12
C PHE A 243 -3.42 1.68 5.41
N GLY A 244 -4.51 2.06 6.09
CA GLY A 244 -5.48 3.01 5.55
C GLY A 244 -4.84 4.36 5.23
N MET A 245 -4.02 4.89 6.15
CA MET A 245 -3.31 6.16 5.95
C MET A 245 -2.28 6.06 4.83
N ALA A 246 -1.44 5.02 4.82
CA ALA A 246 -0.41 4.82 3.81
C ALA A 246 -1.00 4.65 2.40
N ALA A 247 -2.13 3.93 2.29
CA ALA A 247 -2.86 3.78 1.03
C ALA A 247 -3.58 5.07 0.58
N ALA A 248 -4.01 5.92 1.51
CA ALA A 248 -4.61 7.21 1.22
C ALA A 248 -3.59 8.29 0.84
N ARG A 249 -2.28 8.02 0.98
CA ARG A 249 -1.25 8.95 0.55
C ARG A 249 -1.29 9.16 -0.95
N LYS A 250 -0.91 10.38 -1.34
CA LYS A 250 -0.71 10.73 -2.73
C LYS A 250 0.28 9.78 -3.38
N SER A 251 -0.19 9.05 -4.38
CA SER A 251 0.67 8.22 -5.22
C SER A 251 1.21 9.06 -6.39
N PRO A 252 2.43 8.78 -6.86
CA PRO A 252 2.93 9.42 -8.07
C PRO A 252 2.01 9.11 -9.26
N SER A 253 1.82 10.11 -10.11
CA SER A 253 0.92 10.01 -11.27
C SER A 253 1.48 9.06 -12.33
N PHE A 254 1.11 7.78 -12.25
CA PHE A 254 1.42 6.79 -13.29
C PHE A 254 0.72 7.07 -14.62
N SER A 255 -0.38 7.83 -14.61
CA SER A 255 -1.08 8.21 -15.83
C SER A 255 -0.21 9.05 -16.75
N ALA A 256 0.61 9.97 -16.22
CA ALA A 256 1.53 10.78 -17.01
C ALA A 256 2.60 9.92 -17.70
N LEU A 257 3.23 9.01 -16.94
CA LEU A 257 4.21 8.05 -17.48
C LEU A 257 3.58 7.10 -18.49
N THR A 258 2.38 6.57 -18.19
CA THR A 258 1.66 5.68 -19.11
C THR A 258 1.32 6.41 -20.39
N GLN A 259 0.87 7.67 -20.31
CA GLN A 259 0.59 8.49 -21.49
C GLN A 259 1.86 8.76 -22.29
N PHE A 260 2.94 9.16 -21.62
CA PHE A 260 4.26 9.33 -22.24
C PHE A 260 4.66 8.08 -23.04
N CYS A 261 4.52 6.89 -22.45
CA CYS A 261 4.84 5.63 -23.10
C CYS A 261 3.87 5.22 -24.21
N LYS A 262 2.58 5.55 -24.08
CA LYS A 262 1.57 5.27 -25.10
C LYS A 262 1.73 6.15 -26.34
N THR A 263 2.13 7.42 -26.18
CA THR A 263 2.25 8.39 -27.28
C THR A 263 3.54 8.28 -28.09
N ILE A 264 4.50 7.45 -27.65
CA ILE A 264 5.73 7.22 -28.40
C ILE A 264 5.38 6.55 -29.74
N SER A 265 5.89 7.16 -30.82
CA SER A 265 5.78 6.65 -32.19
C SER A 265 6.49 5.30 -32.33
N ALA A 266 5.99 4.44 -33.21
CA ALA A 266 6.66 3.19 -33.58
C ALA A 266 8.07 3.40 -34.15
N GLU A 267 8.37 4.61 -34.64
CA GLU A 267 9.67 4.99 -35.21
C GLU A 267 10.66 5.47 -34.14
N ASP A 268 10.20 5.89 -32.95
CA ASP A 268 11.06 6.33 -31.84
C ASP A 268 11.44 5.13 -30.97
N LEU A 269 12.27 4.25 -31.55
CA LEU A 269 12.74 3.02 -30.91
C LEU A 269 13.45 3.30 -29.58
N ALA A 270 14.21 4.39 -29.49
CA ALA A 270 14.92 4.76 -28.27
C ALA A 270 13.95 4.99 -27.11
N SER A 271 12.88 5.74 -27.33
CA SER A 271 11.89 5.99 -26.29
C SER A 271 11.04 4.74 -26.00
N ALA A 272 10.79 3.89 -26.99
CA ALA A 272 10.11 2.61 -26.79
C ALA A 272 10.94 1.66 -25.89
N TYR A 273 12.25 1.57 -26.13
CA TYR A 273 13.18 0.82 -25.27
C TYR A 273 13.26 1.42 -23.86
N LEU A 274 13.29 2.74 -23.74
CA LEU A 274 13.23 3.40 -22.43
C LEU A 274 11.97 2.97 -21.66
N CYS A 275 10.79 3.02 -22.27
CA CYS A 275 9.55 2.58 -21.63
C CYS A 275 9.56 1.10 -21.26
N LEU A 276 10.17 0.26 -22.09
CA LEU A 276 10.35 -1.15 -21.78
C LEU A 276 11.25 -1.33 -20.55
N ASP A 277 12.36 -0.62 -20.48
CA ASP A 277 13.33 -0.74 -19.38
C ASP A 277 12.81 -0.13 -18.09
N ILE A 278 12.06 0.98 -18.15
CA ILE A 278 11.27 1.46 -17.00
C ILE A 278 10.35 0.36 -16.50
N GLY A 279 9.61 -0.29 -17.41
CA GLY A 279 8.69 -1.37 -17.07
C GLY A 279 9.40 -2.55 -16.38
N LYS A 280 10.58 -2.94 -16.85
CA LYS A 280 11.41 -3.99 -16.21
C LYS A 280 11.97 -3.54 -14.86
N THR A 281 12.39 -2.29 -14.72
CA THR A 281 12.88 -1.76 -13.44
C THR A 281 11.76 -1.79 -12.40
N LEU A 282 10.55 -1.37 -12.78
CA LEU A 282 9.36 -1.44 -11.92
C LEU A 282 8.95 -2.87 -11.60
N GLU A 283 9.03 -3.82 -12.54
CA GLU A 283 8.79 -5.24 -12.28
C GLU A 283 9.78 -5.80 -11.23
N ASN A 284 11.07 -5.53 -11.41
CA ASN A 284 12.12 -6.29 -10.71
C ASN A 284 12.64 -5.62 -9.45
N SER A 285 12.58 -4.29 -9.36
CA SER A 285 13.28 -3.53 -8.30
C SER A 285 12.34 -2.95 -7.25
N SER A 286 11.07 -2.74 -7.60
CA SER A 286 10.08 -2.19 -6.66
C SER A 286 9.73 -3.18 -5.57
N LYS A 287 9.56 -2.66 -4.35
CA LYS A 287 9.07 -3.41 -3.20
C LYS A 287 7.54 -3.49 -3.17
N LEU A 288 6.84 -2.68 -3.95
CA LEU A 288 5.39 -2.60 -4.01
C LEU A 288 4.81 -3.39 -5.18
N ALA A 289 3.79 -4.20 -4.89
CA ALA A 289 3.16 -4.99 -5.93
C ALA A 289 2.46 -4.14 -6.99
N LEU A 290 1.89 -2.99 -6.60
CA LEU A 290 1.29 -2.04 -7.53
C LEU A 290 2.28 -1.58 -8.61
N PHE A 291 3.50 -1.23 -8.20
CA PHE A 291 4.55 -0.80 -9.13
C PHE A 291 5.00 -1.97 -10.02
N ASN A 292 5.08 -3.20 -9.47
CA ASN A 292 5.38 -4.38 -10.29
C ASN A 292 4.29 -4.62 -11.37
N LEU A 293 3.01 -4.48 -11.00
CA LEU A 293 1.88 -4.60 -11.94
C LEU A 293 1.94 -3.56 -13.06
N ILE A 294 2.28 -2.31 -12.72
CA ILE A 294 2.46 -1.25 -13.69
C ILE A 294 3.64 -1.57 -14.60
N GLY A 295 4.73 -2.12 -14.04
CA GLY A 295 5.87 -2.63 -14.80
C GLY A 295 5.48 -3.68 -15.84
N PHE A 296 4.66 -4.65 -15.45
CA PHE A 296 4.11 -5.64 -16.38
C PHE A 296 3.28 -5.00 -17.50
N ALA A 297 2.35 -4.10 -17.16
CA ALA A 297 1.49 -3.43 -18.14
C ALA A 297 2.28 -2.57 -19.13
N MET A 298 3.36 -1.92 -18.68
CA MET A 298 4.25 -1.14 -19.55
C MET A 298 4.99 -2.03 -20.55
N GLN A 299 5.54 -3.16 -20.08
CA GLN A 299 6.22 -4.12 -20.95
C GLN A 299 5.26 -4.74 -21.97
N GLU A 300 4.06 -5.12 -21.52
CA GLU A 300 2.99 -5.67 -22.38
C GLU A 300 2.65 -4.71 -23.51
N ASN A 301 2.50 -3.41 -23.21
CA ASN A 301 2.21 -2.40 -24.23
C ASN A 301 3.30 -2.32 -25.30
N VAL A 302 4.57 -2.32 -24.89
CA VAL A 302 5.70 -2.24 -25.84
C VAL A 302 5.79 -3.51 -26.69
N TYR A 303 5.67 -4.69 -26.08
CA TYR A 303 5.74 -5.95 -26.83
C TYR A 303 4.57 -6.12 -27.80
N GLN A 304 3.34 -5.72 -27.42
CA GLN A 304 2.19 -5.72 -28.33
C GLN A 304 2.39 -4.79 -29.53
N LYS A 305 2.87 -3.56 -29.30
CA LYS A 305 3.16 -2.60 -30.38
C LYS A 305 4.21 -3.14 -31.35
N ASN A 306 5.22 -3.83 -30.82
CA ASN A 306 6.31 -4.41 -31.61
C ASN A 306 5.96 -5.80 -32.20
N LYS A 307 4.77 -6.34 -31.90
CA LYS A 307 4.34 -7.69 -32.30
C LYS A 307 5.33 -8.78 -31.86
N ASP A 308 5.94 -8.61 -30.68
CA ASP A 308 6.89 -9.57 -30.10
C ASP A 308 6.13 -10.62 -29.28
N GLU A 309 5.49 -11.55 -29.99
CA GLU A 309 4.69 -12.63 -29.38
C GLU A 309 5.50 -13.50 -28.41
N LYS A 310 6.79 -13.68 -28.67
CA LYS A 310 7.68 -14.46 -27.80
C LYS A 310 7.89 -13.75 -26.46
N ALA A 311 8.15 -12.44 -26.49
CA ALA A 311 8.31 -11.66 -25.28
C ALA A 311 6.99 -11.54 -24.51
N LEU A 312 5.85 -11.44 -25.20
CA LEU A 312 4.52 -11.47 -24.57
C LEU A 312 4.25 -12.77 -23.83
N ALA A 313 4.49 -13.92 -24.47
CA ALA A 313 4.33 -15.22 -23.81
C ALA A 313 5.24 -15.35 -22.58
N ALA A 314 6.49 -14.89 -22.67
CA ALA A 314 7.42 -14.89 -21.55
C ALA A 314 6.97 -13.94 -20.42
N LEU A 315 6.42 -12.77 -20.75
CA LEU A 315 5.87 -11.82 -19.79
C LEU A 315 4.68 -12.41 -19.04
N GLN A 316 3.76 -13.09 -19.75
CA GLN A 316 2.59 -13.72 -19.15
C GLN A 316 2.99 -14.79 -18.12
N ILE A 317 3.98 -15.62 -18.44
CA ILE A 317 4.53 -16.62 -17.49
C ILE A 317 5.11 -15.93 -16.24
N ARG A 318 5.84 -14.81 -16.39
CA ARG A 318 6.35 -14.05 -15.23
C ARG A 318 5.23 -13.43 -14.41
N LYS A 319 4.19 -12.90 -15.05
CA LYS A 319 3.00 -12.34 -14.40
C LYS A 319 2.24 -13.40 -13.60
N GLU A 320 2.05 -14.59 -14.15
CA GLU A 320 1.42 -15.74 -13.45
C GLU A 320 2.27 -16.27 -12.29
N ASN A 321 3.60 -16.25 -12.45
CA ASN A 321 4.53 -16.65 -11.40
C ASN A 321 4.72 -15.58 -10.32
N SER A 322 4.48 -14.31 -10.66
CA SER A 322 4.46 -13.21 -9.71
C SER A 322 3.38 -13.48 -8.67
N SER A 323 3.83 -13.68 -7.43
CA SER A 323 2.95 -14.19 -6.39
C SER A 323 1.91 -13.18 -5.91
N PHE A 324 1.92 -11.93 -6.38
CA PHE A 324 0.80 -11.00 -6.17
C PHE A 324 -0.53 -11.52 -6.75
N ILE A 325 -0.49 -12.28 -7.85
CA ILE A 325 -1.70 -12.90 -8.45
C ILE A 325 -2.10 -14.19 -7.72
N LYS A 326 -1.22 -14.77 -6.91
CA LYS A 326 -1.56 -15.94 -6.11
C LYS A 326 -2.40 -15.50 -4.92
N ASN A 327 -3.51 -16.22 -4.71
CA ASN A 327 -4.42 -16.05 -3.58
C ASN A 327 -3.68 -16.22 -2.25
N TYR A 328 -3.03 -15.16 -1.77
CA TYR A 328 -2.61 -15.10 -0.37
C TYR A 328 -3.87 -15.17 0.49
N SER A 329 -3.80 -15.97 1.55
CA SER A 329 -4.99 -16.22 2.34
C SER A 329 -5.38 -14.95 3.07
N LYS A 330 -6.61 -14.47 2.79
CA LYS A 330 -7.27 -13.45 3.63
C LYS A 330 -7.20 -13.83 5.11
N ALA A 331 -7.21 -15.12 5.44
CA ALA A 331 -7.05 -15.59 6.81
C ALA A 331 -5.68 -15.23 7.41
N ALA A 332 -4.58 -15.27 6.64
CA ALA A 332 -3.25 -14.90 7.14
C ALA A 332 -3.17 -13.40 7.48
N TYR A 333 -3.73 -12.55 6.61
CA TYR A 333 -3.81 -11.11 6.86
C TYR A 333 -4.75 -10.77 8.03
N ASN A 334 -5.88 -11.46 8.14
CA ASN A 334 -6.74 -11.32 9.31
C ASN A 334 -5.98 -11.75 10.58
N LEU A 335 -5.30 -12.89 10.56
CA LEU A 335 -4.55 -13.42 11.70
C LEU A 335 -3.46 -12.45 12.18
N MET A 336 -2.77 -11.78 11.25
CA MET A 336 -1.77 -10.75 11.54
C MET A 336 -2.31 -9.61 12.42
N ILE A 337 -3.61 -9.34 12.36
CA ILE A 337 -4.26 -8.33 13.20
C ILE A 337 -4.32 -8.81 14.67
N PHE A 338 -4.43 -10.11 14.90
CA PHE A 338 -4.55 -10.69 16.25
C PHE A 338 -3.20 -11.13 16.83
N ASP A 339 -2.15 -11.24 16.02
CA ASP A 339 -0.81 -11.65 16.44
C ASP A 339 0.23 -10.59 16.00
N GLU A 340 0.68 -9.81 16.98
CA GLU A 340 1.69 -8.76 16.76
C GLU A 340 3.01 -9.31 16.20
N LYS A 341 3.40 -10.55 16.56
CA LYS A 341 4.63 -11.15 16.03
C LYS A 341 4.49 -11.48 14.55
N LEU A 342 3.29 -11.86 14.09
CA LEU A 342 3.03 -12.01 12.66
C LEU A 342 3.11 -10.68 11.93
N HIS A 343 2.60 -9.59 12.52
CA HIS A 343 2.71 -8.25 11.95
C HIS A 343 4.18 -7.80 11.86
N GLU A 344 4.95 -7.94 12.94
CA GLU A 344 6.38 -7.63 12.96
C GLU A 344 7.16 -8.48 11.94
N HIS A 345 6.86 -9.77 11.83
CA HIS A 345 7.47 -10.66 10.84
C HIS A 345 7.17 -10.21 9.41
N TRP A 346 5.91 -9.86 9.13
CA TRP A 346 5.49 -9.35 7.83
C TRP A 346 6.16 -8.01 7.51
N LEU A 347 6.15 -7.04 8.43
CA LEU A 347 6.71 -5.70 8.21
C LEU A 347 8.22 -5.75 8.00
N ASN A 348 8.94 -6.54 8.81
CA ASN A 348 10.38 -6.74 8.64
C ASN A 348 10.70 -7.42 7.31
N THR A 349 9.87 -8.38 6.88
CA THR A 349 10.05 -9.00 5.56
C THR A 349 9.75 -8.01 4.44
N PHE A 350 8.73 -7.17 4.59
CA PHE A 350 8.36 -6.16 3.60
C PHE A 350 9.49 -5.15 3.42
N LYS A 351 9.97 -4.56 4.51
CA LYS A 351 11.07 -3.58 4.50
C LYS A 351 12.30 -4.09 3.74
N ASN A 352 12.62 -5.38 3.90
CA ASN A 352 13.82 -5.96 3.33
C ASN A 352 13.64 -6.63 1.96
N LYS A 353 12.45 -7.17 1.66
CA LYS A 353 12.22 -8.07 0.51
C LYS A 353 11.00 -7.72 -0.33
N GLY A 354 10.25 -6.68 0.03
CA GLY A 354 9.04 -6.28 -0.67
C GLY A 354 7.76 -7.00 -0.23
N GLU A 355 6.63 -6.42 -0.62
CA GLU A 355 5.27 -6.79 -0.23
C GLU A 355 4.94 -8.23 -0.63
N THR A 356 5.36 -8.63 -1.82
CA THR A 356 5.14 -9.98 -2.36
C THR A 356 5.85 -11.05 -1.54
N ALA A 357 7.11 -10.80 -1.14
CA ALA A 357 7.86 -11.70 -0.27
C ALA A 357 7.28 -11.73 1.14
N ALA A 358 6.87 -10.57 1.66
CA ALA A 358 6.22 -10.44 2.97
C ALA A 358 4.90 -11.21 3.02
N SER A 359 4.06 -11.08 2.00
CA SER A 359 2.80 -11.84 1.87
C SER A 359 3.04 -13.35 1.88
N LYS A 360 4.08 -13.82 1.17
CA LYS A 360 4.45 -15.24 1.14
C LYS A 360 4.97 -15.72 2.50
N ALA A 361 5.81 -14.91 3.15
CA ALA A 361 6.35 -15.22 4.47
C ALA A 361 5.24 -15.27 5.52
N LEU A 362 4.34 -14.28 5.52
CA LEU A 362 3.15 -14.24 6.38
C LEU A 362 2.28 -15.48 6.22
N ASN A 363 1.97 -15.90 4.99
CA ASN A 363 1.16 -17.11 4.79
C ASN A 363 1.85 -18.37 5.33
N LYS A 364 3.16 -18.52 5.08
CA LYS A 364 3.93 -19.66 5.60
C LYS A 364 3.94 -19.69 7.13
N GLU A 365 4.20 -18.54 7.75
CA GLU A 365 4.25 -18.43 9.20
C GLU A 365 2.86 -18.65 9.81
N ALA A 366 1.81 -18.10 9.20
CA ALA A 366 0.43 -18.32 9.63
C ALA A 366 0.04 -19.81 9.57
N VAL A 367 0.41 -20.54 8.51
CA VAL A 367 0.21 -21.99 8.41
C VAL A 367 1.00 -22.72 9.50
N LEU A 368 2.26 -22.35 9.72
CA LEU A 368 3.12 -22.98 10.73
C LEU A 368 2.53 -22.83 12.13
N LEU A 369 2.15 -21.60 12.53
CA LEU A 369 1.54 -21.33 13.83
C LEU A 369 0.19 -22.04 13.97
N SER A 370 -0.60 -22.10 12.90
CA SER A 370 -1.92 -22.73 12.91
C SER A 370 -1.89 -24.24 13.12
N LYS A 371 -0.74 -24.90 12.90
CA LYS A 371 -0.54 -26.32 13.22
C LYS A 371 -0.30 -26.57 14.71
N ASN A 372 0.07 -25.54 15.48
CA ASN A 372 0.22 -25.66 16.92
C ASN A 372 -1.16 -25.66 17.58
N LYS A 373 -1.52 -26.77 18.23
CA LYS A 373 -2.81 -26.90 18.92
C LYS A 373 -3.03 -25.84 20.01
N ASN A 374 -1.94 -25.38 20.63
CA ASN A 374 -1.97 -24.36 21.68
C ASN A 374 -1.97 -22.92 21.15
N TYR A 375 -2.03 -22.73 19.83
CA TYR A 375 -2.10 -21.41 19.22
C TYR A 375 -3.55 -20.92 19.15
N TYR A 376 -3.88 -19.96 20.01
CA TYR A 376 -5.22 -19.36 20.14
C TYR A 376 -5.15 -17.82 19.98
N PRO A 377 -4.68 -17.32 18.83
CA PRO A 377 -4.40 -15.89 18.63
C PRO A 377 -5.67 -15.04 18.64
N CYS A 378 -6.82 -15.61 18.25
CA CYS A 378 -8.07 -14.87 18.18
C CYS A 378 -8.55 -14.39 19.56
N ASN A 379 -7.99 -14.93 20.65
CA ASN A 379 -8.26 -14.48 22.01
C ASN A 379 -7.39 -13.30 22.44
N ASN A 380 -6.35 -12.94 21.68
CA ASN A 380 -5.37 -11.90 22.05
C ASN A 380 -5.80 -10.47 21.62
N LEU A 381 -6.96 -10.30 20.99
CA LEU A 381 -7.60 -8.98 20.91
C LEU A 381 -8.24 -8.57 22.27
N PHE A 382 -8.13 -9.42 23.29
CA PHE A 382 -8.85 -9.35 24.56
C PHE A 382 -7.90 -9.36 25.76
#